data_AF-W8YCZ4-F1
#
_entry.id   AF-W8YCZ4-F1
#
_cell.length_a   1.000
_cell.length_b   1.000
_cell.length_c   1.000
_cell.angle_alpha   90.00
_cell.angle_beta   90.00
_cell.angle_gamma   90.00
#
_symmetry.space_group_name_H-M   'P 1'
#
loop_
_entity.id
_entity.type
_entity.pdbx_description
1 polymer ?
#
loop_
_entity_poly.entity_id
_entity_poly.type
_entity_poly.pdbx_seq_one_letter_code
_entity_poly.pdbx_strand_id
1 'polypeptide(L)' 'MRQIKYLNNVVEQDHRFIKKRVRSMLGFKSFSTAIYILAGVEAMHMIKKEQVDLRDQSVQNQKEFIHQLFGLTA' A
#
# COMPACT_ATOMS: atom_id res chain seq x y z
N MET A 1 -25.87 19.95 -11.92
CA MET A 1 -24.54 19.47 -12.36
C MET A 1 -23.55 19.49 -11.20
N ARG A 2 -23.47 18.41 -10.39
CA ARG A 2 -22.61 18.34 -9.19
C ARG A 2 -21.90 16.99 -8.98
N GLN A 3 -22.04 16.04 -9.90
CA GLN A 3 -21.48 14.69 -9.79
C GLN A 3 -19.95 14.69 -9.72
N ILE A 4 -19.28 15.62 -10.42
CA ILE A 4 -17.81 15.72 -10.47
C ILE A 4 -17.21 15.97 -9.06
N LYS A 5 -17.89 16.74 -8.19
CA LYS A 5 -17.37 17.06 -6.86
C LYS A 5 -17.40 15.84 -5.92
N TYR A 6 -18.41 14.98 -6.04
CA TYR A 6 -18.49 13.74 -5.26
C TYR A 6 -17.42 12.74 -5.71
N LEU A 7 -17.25 12.54 -7.02
CA LEU A 7 -16.22 11.66 -7.58
C LEU A 7 -14.82 12.11 -7.16
N ASN A 8 -14.54 13.42 -7.20
CA ASN A 8 -13.27 13.97 -6.73
C ASN A 8 -13.03 13.68 -5.24
N ASN A 9 -14.06 13.81 -4.40
CA ASN A 9 -13.93 13.51 -2.97
C ASN A 9 -13.61 12.03 -2.72
N VAL A 10 -14.20 11.09 -3.47
CA VAL A 10 -13.93 9.65 -3.34
C VAL A 10 -12.49 9.34 -3.73
N VAL A 11 -12.03 9.86 -4.87
CA VAL A 11 -10.64 9.67 -5.34
C VAL A 11 -9.64 10.32 -4.38
N GLU A 12 -9.91 11.53 -3.91
CA GLU A 12 -9.04 12.21 -2.94
C GLU A 12 -8.99 11.49 -1.58
N GLN A 13 -10.11 10.89 -1.17
CA GLN A 13 -10.19 10.14 0.07
C GLN A 13 -9.42 8.82 -0.02
N ASP A 14 -9.50 8.11 -1.14
CA ASP A 14 -8.75 6.86 -1.36
C ASP A 14 -7.23 7.10 -1.28
N HIS A 15 -6.75 8.16 -1.93
CA HIS A 15 -5.33 8.52 -1.89
C HIS A 15 -4.85 9.11 -0.55
N ARG A 16 -5.75 9.41 0.39
CA ARG A 16 -5.40 10.10 1.66
C ARG A 16 -4.39 9.32 2.48
N PHE A 17 -4.53 7.99 2.52
CA PHE A 17 -3.63 7.11 3.27
C PHE A 17 -2.20 7.19 2.74
N ILE A 18 -2.05 7.07 1.41
CA ILE A 18 -0.76 7.16 0.72
C ILE A 18 -0.15 8.55 0.94
N LYS A 19 -0.90 9.63 0.70
CA LYS A 19 -0.42 11.01 0.89
C LYS A 19 0.06 11.26 2.33
N LYS A 20 -0.62 10.72 3.34
CA LYS A 20 -0.20 10.85 4.75
C LYS A 20 1.15 10.20 5.00
N ARG A 21 1.40 9.00 4.45
CA ARG A 21 2.68 8.28 4.58
C ARG A 21 3.80 8.99 3.82
N VAL A 22 3.55 9.39 2.57
CA VAL A 22 4.53 10.12 1.75
C VAL A 22 4.93 11.45 2.39
N ARG A 23 3.99 12.18 3.00
CA ARG A 23 4.27 13.42 3.72
C ARG A 23 5.26 13.22 4.88
N SER A 24 5.13 12.12 5.64
CA SER A 24 6.10 11.79 6.70
C SER A 24 7.48 11.38 6.18
N MET A 25 7.57 10.90 4.93
CA MET A 25 8.83 10.48 4.30
C MET A 25 9.57 11.65 3.62
N LEU A 26 9.02 12.87 3.66
CA LEU A 26 9.51 14.05 2.93
C LEU A 26 9.54 13.87 1.40
N GLY A 27 8.66 13.02 0.86
CA GLY A 27 8.60 12.71 -0.57
C GLY A 27 9.56 11.61 -1.01
N PHE A 28 9.60 11.36 -2.32
CA PHE A 28 10.45 10.34 -2.93
C PHE A 28 11.60 10.98 -3.71
N LYS A 29 12.80 10.39 -3.62
CA LYS A 29 14.00 10.89 -4.32
C LYS A 29 14.05 10.48 -5.80
N SER A 30 13.38 9.40 -6.18
CA SER A 30 13.30 8.92 -7.57
C SER A 30 11.99 8.17 -7.82
N PHE A 31 11.58 8.08 -9.09
CA PHE A 31 10.40 7.30 -9.50
C PHE A 31 10.55 5.82 -9.18
N SER A 32 11.74 5.24 -9.43
CA SER A 32 12.02 3.84 -9.12
C SER A 32 11.82 3.57 -7.63
N THR A 33 12.36 4.45 -6.76
CA THR A 33 12.16 4.36 -5.31
C THR A 33 10.70 4.52 -4.91
N ALA A 34 9.96 5.42 -5.57
CA ALA A 34 8.54 5.62 -5.30
C ALA A 34 7.72 4.35 -5.58
N ILE A 35 7.99 3.66 -6.69
CA ILE A 35 7.28 2.43 -7.07
C ILE A 35 7.46 1.35 -5.99
N TYR A 36 8.70 1.08 -5.59
CA TYR A 36 8.97 0.05 -4.58
C TYR A 36 8.35 0.40 -3.21
N ILE A 37 8.43 1.66 -2.78
CA ILE A 37 7.85 2.07 -1.49
C ILE A 37 6.31 1.99 -1.55
N LEU A 38 5.68 2.44 -2.63
CA LEU A 38 4.23 2.36 -2.78
C LEU A 38 3.75 0.91 -2.78
N ALA A 39 4.44 0.02 -3.51
CA ALA A 39 4.15 -1.42 -3.50
C ALA A 39 4.26 -2.03 -2.10
N GLY A 40 5.28 -1.67 -1.32
CA GLY A 40 5.41 -2.11 0.08
C GLY A 40 4.29 -1.57 0.99
N VAL A 41 3.93 -0.29 0.84
CA VAL A 41 2.83 0.32 1.61
C VAL A 41 1.49 -0.35 1.29
N GLU A 42 1.26 -0.69 0.02
CA GLU A 42 0.06 -1.39 -0.44
C GLU A 42 0.02 -2.85 0.07
N ALA A 43 1.12 -3.58 -0.03
CA ALA A 43 1.24 -4.95 0.50
C ALA A 43 0.89 -5.00 1.99
N MET A 44 1.47 -4.10 2.79
CA MET A 44 1.16 -4.00 4.22
C MET A 44 -0.31 -3.62 4.47
N HIS A 45 -0.91 -2.85 3.58
CA HIS A 45 -2.32 -2.48 3.68
C HIS A 45 -3.25 -3.66 3.38
N MET A 46 -2.92 -4.49 2.38
CA MET A 46 -3.65 -5.71 2.04
C MET A 46 -3.64 -6.72 3.20
N ILE A 47 -2.46 -6.94 3.80
CA ILE A 47 -2.31 -7.80 4.99
C ILE A 47 -3.18 -7.29 6.14
N LYS A 48 -3.12 -5.98 6.44
CA LYS A 48 -3.90 -5.37 7.53
C LYS A 48 -5.41 -5.45 7.30
N LYS A 49 -5.86 -5.46 6.04
CA LYS A 49 -7.27 -5.59 5.67
C LYS A 49 -7.74 -7.04 5.57
N GLU A 50 -6.86 -8.02 5.83
CA GLU A 50 -7.17 -9.45 5.67
C GLU A 50 -7.61 -9.79 4.23
N GLN A 51 -7.18 -8.99 3.24
CA GLN A 51 -7.47 -9.24 1.83
C GLN A 51 -6.64 -10.40 1.27
N VAL A 52 -5.61 -10.80 2.01
CA VAL A 52 -4.74 -11.91 1.69
C VAL A 52 -5.14 -13.08 2.58
N ASP A 53 -5.49 -14.22 1.97
CA ASP A 53 -5.77 -15.45 2.71
C ASP A 53 -4.46 -16.06 3.22
N LEU A 54 -4.01 -15.58 4.37
CA LEU A 54 -2.78 -16.05 5.00
C LEU A 54 -2.97 -17.34 5.81
N ARG A 55 -4.15 -17.99 5.77
CA ARG A 55 -4.58 -19.09 6.68
C ARG A 55 -4.62 -18.71 8.15
N ASP A 56 -3.52 -18.16 8.67
CA ASP A 56 -3.39 -17.48 9.96
C ASP A 56 -2.56 -16.19 9.79
N GLN A 57 -2.82 -15.16 10.61
CA GLN A 57 -2.10 -13.88 10.56
C GLN A 57 -0.74 -13.91 11.28
N SER A 58 -0.09 -15.08 11.41
CA SER A 58 1.23 -15.14 12.01
C SER A 58 2.21 -14.26 11.25
N VAL A 59 3.18 -13.75 12.00
CA VAL A 59 4.28 -12.97 11.46
C VAL A 59 5.06 -13.77 10.39
N GLN A 60 5.07 -15.10 10.49
CA GLN A 60 5.74 -15.96 9.51
C GLN A 60 5.00 -15.98 8.17
N ASN A 61 3.68 -16.13 8.16
CA ASN A 61 2.91 -16.13 6.91
C ASN A 61 2.94 -14.74 6.25
N GLN A 62 2.92 -13.66 7.05
CA GLN A 62 3.11 -12.31 6.53
C GLN A 62 4.50 -12.14 5.88
N LYS A 63 5.55 -12.68 6.54
CA LYS A 63 6.91 -12.68 6.00
C LYS A 63 6.98 -13.46 4.68
N GLU A 64 6.43 -14.68 4.63
CA GLU A 64 6.41 -15.49 3.40
C GLU A 64 5.67 -14.79 2.26
N PHE A 65 4.52 -14.17 2.53
CA PHE A 65 3.79 -13.40 1.54
C PHE A 65 4.62 -12.23 0.99
N ILE A 66 5.33 -11.50 1.86
CA ILE A 66 6.23 -10.42 1.42
C ILE A 66 7.36 -10.99 0.55
N HIS A 67 7.96 -12.12 0.92
CA HIS A 67 8.99 -12.74 0.09
C HIS A 67 8.47 -13.16 -1.28
N GLN A 68 7.28 -13.76 -1.34
CA GLN A 68 6.63 -14.15 -2.60
C GLN A 68 6.28 -12.93 -3.46
N LEU A 69 5.70 -11.89 -2.87
CA LEU A 69 5.26 -10.69 -3.58
C LEU A 69 6.43 -9.92 -4.21
N PHE A 70 7.56 -9.84 -3.51
CA PHE A 70 8.74 -9.12 -3.96
C PHE A 70 9.82 -10.02 -4.59
N GLY A 71 9.58 -11.33 -4.72
CA GLY A 71 10.54 -12.29 -5.27
C GLY A 71 11.86 -12.35 -4.49
N LEU A 72 11.81 -12.07 -3.19
CA LEU A 72 13.00 -12.08 -2.33
C LEU A 72 13.32 -13.54 -1.98
N THR A 73 14.49 -14.04 -2.36
CA THR A 73 14.98 -15.37 -1.94
C THR A 73 15.04 -15.41 -0.42
N ALA A 74 14.26 -16.31 0.18
CA ALA A 74 14.15 -16.50 1.63
C ALA A 74 15.37 -17.22 2.22
#